data_AF-X1B722-F1
#
_entry.id   AF-X1B722-F1
#
_cell.length_a   1.000
_cell.length_b   1.000
_cell.length_c   1.000
_cell.angle_alpha   90.00
_cell.angle_beta   90.00
_cell.angle_gamma   90.00
#
_symmetry.space_group_name_H-M   'P 1'
#
loop_
_entity.id
_entity.type
_entity.pdbx_description
1 polymer ?
#
loop_
_entity_poly.entity_id
_entity_poly.type
_entity_poly.pdbx_seq_one_letter_code
_entity_poly.pdbx_strand_id
1 'polypeptide(L)'
;NAAFFVEGFLRQGYNLENLYLVSTREDEFLGIKCYRTIDDIPIDAFDLLILSVRRDILISSISEILSKKKIKFIHIFTAGPHQHRL
;
A
#
# COMPACT_ATOMS: atom_id res chain seq x y z
N ASN A 1 -4.82 3.33 10.38
CA ASN A 1 -6.26 3.08 10.24
C ASN A 1 -6.55 2.65 8.80
N ALA A 2 -6.10 1.45 8.41
CA ALA A 2 -6.22 0.95 7.03
C ALA A 2 -7.67 0.59 6.66
N ALA A 3 -8.50 0.24 7.66
CA ALA A 3 -9.92 -0.05 7.53
C ALA A 3 -10.68 1.03 6.75
N PHE A 4 -10.46 2.30 7.10
CA PHE A 4 -11.12 3.43 6.46
C PHE A 4 -10.96 3.46 4.93
N PHE A 5 -9.78 3.14 4.41
CA PHE A 5 -9.52 3.15 2.97
C PHE A 5 -10.17 1.96 2.26
N VAL A 6 -10.01 0.76 2.83
CA VAL A 6 -10.58 -0.46 2.24
C VAL A 6 -12.10 -0.40 2.23
N GLU A 7 -12.72 0.06 3.33
CA GLU A 7 -14.16 0.34 3.38
C GLU A 7 -14.57 1.38 2.34
N GLY A 8 -13.76 2.42 2.14
CA GLY A 8 -14.00 3.42 1.10
C GLY A 8 -14.07 2.82 -0.30
N PHE A 9 -13.14 1.92 -0.65
CA PHE A 9 -13.16 1.22 -1.94
C PHE A 9 -14.37 0.30 -2.08
N LEU A 10 -14.73 -0.43 -1.02
CA LEU A 10 -15.90 -1.31 -1.00
C LEU A 10 -17.21 -0.51 -1.22
N ARG A 11 -17.40 0.59 -0.50
CA ARG A 11 -18.60 1.43 -0.61
C ARG A 11 -18.75 2.08 -1.99
N GLN A 12 -17.65 2.35 -2.68
CA GLN A 12 -17.65 2.93 -4.03
C GLN A 12 -17.83 1.88 -5.13
N GLY A 13 -17.91 0.59 -4.80
CA GLY A 13 -18.06 -0.48 -5.80
C GLY A 13 -16.80 -0.67 -6.65
N TYR A 14 -15.61 -0.43 -6.10
CA TYR A 14 -14.35 -0.67 -6.80
C TYR A 14 -14.20 -2.17 -7.14
N ASN A 15 -13.63 -2.48 -8.31
CA ASN A 15 -13.36 -3.87 -8.69
C ASN A 15 -12.24 -4.45 -7.80
N LEU A 16 -12.61 -5.32 -6.86
CA LEU A 16 -11.71 -5.91 -5.88
C LEU A 16 -10.65 -6.83 -6.50
N GLU A 17 -10.83 -7.33 -7.72
CA GLU A 17 -9.79 -8.06 -8.46
C GLU A 17 -8.55 -7.20 -8.74
N ASN A 18 -8.71 -5.87 -8.72
CA ASN A 18 -7.62 -4.90 -8.88
C ASN A 18 -7.15 -4.30 -7.54
N LEU A 19 -7.65 -4.79 -6.40
CA LEU A 19 -7.26 -4.30 -5.08
C LEU A 19 -6.37 -5.34 -4.37
N TYR A 20 -5.11 -4.98 -4.19
CA TYR A 20 -4.10 -5.84 -3.57
C TYR A 20 -3.71 -5.30 -2.20
N LEU A 21 -4.11 -5.99 -1.14
CA LEU A 21 -3.75 -5.62 0.23
C LEU A 21 -2.44 -6.32 0.62
N VAL A 22 -1.55 -5.59 1.31
CA VAL A 22 -0.28 -6.14 1.79
C VAL A 22 -0.20 -5.95 3.30
N SER A 23 -0.03 -7.06 4.03
CA SER A 23 0.11 -7.07 5.48
C SER A 23 0.99 -8.23 5.93
N THR A 24 1.93 -7.96 6.83
CA THR A 24 2.74 -9.02 7.44
C THR A 24 2.00 -9.78 8.54
N ARG A 25 0.77 -9.38 8.88
CA ARG A 25 -0.02 -9.94 10.01
C ARG A 25 -1.28 -10.69 9.56
N GLU A 26 -2.05 -10.07 8.68
CA GLU A 26 -3.36 -10.55 8.25
C GLU A 26 -3.23 -11.36 6.95
N ASP A 27 -3.89 -12.52 6.87
CA ASP A 27 -4.07 -13.25 5.60
C ASP A 27 -5.30 -12.76 4.81
N GLU A 28 -6.24 -12.13 5.52
CA GLU A 28 -7.48 -11.59 4.97
C GLU A 28 -7.86 -10.32 5.74
N PHE A 29 -8.41 -9.34 5.04
CA PHE A 29 -8.91 -8.11 5.65
C PHE A 29 -10.23 -7.70 4.99
N LEU A 30 -11.31 -7.68 5.77
CA LEU A 30 -12.67 -7.37 5.28
C LEU A 30 -13.12 -8.25 4.09
N GLY A 31 -12.83 -9.55 4.12
CA GLY A 31 -13.19 -10.46 3.01
C GLY A 31 -12.23 -10.43 1.82
N ILE A 32 -11.17 -9.61 1.87
CA ILE A 32 -10.20 -9.43 0.78
C ILE A 32 -8.89 -10.09 1.19
N LYS A 33 -8.34 -10.91 0.29
CA LYS A 33 -7.03 -11.55 0.47
C LYS A 33 -5.94 -10.50 0.72
N CYS A 34 -5.12 -10.75 1.73
CA CYS A 34 -3.89 -10.02 2.00
C CYS A 34 -2.68 -10.85 1.57
N TYR A 35 -1.74 -10.19 0.89
CA TYR A 35 -0.44 -10.73 0.55
C TYR A 35 0.56 -10.39 1.67
N ARG A 36 1.49 -11.30 1.97
CA ARG A 36 2.48 -11.07 3.02
C ARG A 36 3.55 -10.08 2.57
N THR A 37 3.89 -10.11 1.28
CA THR A 37 4.83 -9.21 0.64
C THR A 37 4.29 -8.71 -0.69
N ILE A 38 4.92 -7.67 -1.24
CA ILE A 38 4.58 -7.18 -2.59
C ILE A 38 4.98 -8.18 -3.69
N ASP A 39 5.94 -9.07 -3.42
CA ASP A 39 6.45 -10.06 -4.37
C ASP A 39 5.41 -11.16 -4.64
N ASP A 40 4.59 -11.48 -3.64
CA ASP A 40 3.54 -12.50 -3.72
C ASP A 40 2.39 -12.09 -4.66
N ILE A 41 2.34 -10.83 -5.09
CA ILE A 41 1.28 -10.31 -5.96
C ILE A 41 1.58 -10.70 -7.41
N PRO A 42 0.65 -11.39 -8.12
CA PRO A 42 0.90 -11.97 -9.45
C PRO A 42 0.77 -10.96 -10.61
N ILE A 43 1.19 -9.72 -10.40
CA ILE A 43 1.28 -8.68 -11.42
C ILE A 43 2.54 -7.84 -11.23
N ASP A 44 3.05 -7.26 -12.31
CA ASP A 44 4.33 -6.51 -12.29
C ASP A 44 4.18 -5.00 -12.28
N ALA A 45 2.98 -4.48 -12.58
CA ALA A 45 2.74 -3.05 -12.71
C ALA A 45 1.47 -2.62 -11.98
N PHE A 46 1.58 -1.53 -11.23
CA PHE A 46 0.48 -0.91 -10.49
C PHE A 46 0.32 0.54 -10.92
N ASP A 47 -0.93 0.96 -11.10
CA ASP A 47 -1.24 2.36 -11.35
C ASP A 47 -1.08 3.20 -10.07
N LEU A 48 -1.47 2.64 -8.93
CA LEU A 48 -1.49 3.32 -7.64
C LEU A 48 -0.93 2.43 -6.54
N LEU A 49 0.04 2.95 -5.80
CA LEU A 49 0.51 2.40 -4.53
C LEU A 49 0.07 3.32 -3.39
N ILE A 50 -0.67 2.78 -2.43
CA ILE A 50 -1.00 3.48 -1.18
C ILE A 50 -0.08 2.96 -0.08
N LEU A 51 0.77 3.84 0.45
CA LEU A 51 1.70 3.51 1.54
C LEU A 51 1.26 4.14 2.85
N SER A 52 1.04 3.29 3.85
CA SER A 52 0.76 3.68 5.23
C SER A 52 1.72 2.96 6.19
N VAL A 53 3.00 3.29 6.07
CA VAL A 53 4.09 2.76 6.90
C VAL A 53 4.62 3.84 7.86
N ARG A 54 5.42 3.45 8.84
CA ARG A 54 6.10 4.42 9.72
C ARG A 54 7.15 5.21 8.95
N ARG A 55 7.45 6.44 9.40
CA ARG A 55 8.40 7.35 8.73
C ARG A 55 9.80 6.77 8.58
N ASP A 56 10.30 6.12 9.62
CA ASP A 56 11.65 5.59 9.68
C ASP A 56 11.93 4.51 8.63
N ILE A 57 10.89 3.83 8.15
CA ILE A 57 11.01 2.79 7.12
C ILE A 57 10.49 3.22 5.75
N LEU A 58 9.94 4.44 5.62
CA LEU A 58 9.27 4.88 4.39
C LEU A 58 10.19 4.85 3.16
N ILE A 59 11.40 5.42 3.28
CA ILE A 59 12.34 5.51 2.15
C ILE A 59 12.84 4.13 1.75
N SER A 60 13.19 3.28 2.72
CA SER A 60 13.60 1.90 2.45
C SER A 60 12.47 1.09 1.81
N SER A 61 11.23 1.24 2.29
CA SER A 61 10.06 0.56 1.70
C SER A 61 9.80 1.02 0.27
N ILE A 62 9.87 2.32 -0.02
CA ILE A 62 9.70 2.83 -1.39
C ILE A 62 10.81 2.27 -2.29
N SER A 63 12.06 2.32 -1.87
CA SER A 63 13.19 1.82 -2.66
C SER A 63 13.07 0.32 -2.95
N GLU A 64 12.64 -0.46 -1.96
CA GLU A 64 12.42 -1.90 -2.11
C GLU A 64 11.27 -2.19 -3.07
N ILE A 65 10.15 -1.50 -2.92
CA ILE A 65 8.97 -1.70 -3.78
C ILE A 65 9.29 -1.35 -5.24
N LEU A 66 9.96 -0.22 -5.47
CA LEU A 66 10.30 0.26 -6.81
C LEU A 66 11.39 -0.59 -7.49
N SER A 67 12.19 -1.36 -6.75
CA SER A 67 13.13 -2.32 -7.36
C SER A 67 12.46 -3.60 -7.83
N LYS A 68 11.25 -3.90 -7.34
CA LYS A 68 10.51 -5.13 -7.59
C LYS A 68 9.34 -4.96 -8.55
N LYS A 69 8.64 -3.82 -8.47
CA LYS A 69 7.39 -3.58 -9.20
C LYS A 69 7.38 -2.21 -9.85
N LYS A 70 6.73 -2.10 -11.02
CA LYS A 70 6.54 -0.82 -11.70
C LYS A 70 5.36 -0.08 -11.08
N ILE A 71 5.60 1.09 -10.50
CA ILE A 71 4.55 1.92 -9.89
C ILE A 71 4.43 3.23 -10.64
N LYS A 72 3.22 3.60 -11.09
CA LYS A 72 3.00 4.88 -11.78
C LYS A 72 2.76 6.03 -10.81
N PHE A 73 2.01 5.80 -9.74
CA PHE A 73 1.70 6.82 -8.75
C PHE A 73 1.79 6.27 -7.32
N ILE A 74 2.28 7.09 -6.39
CA ILE A 74 2.40 6.74 -4.97
C ILE A 74 1.65 7.77 -4.14
N HIS A 75 0.72 7.30 -3.31
CA HIS A 75 0.05 8.10 -2.29
C HIS A 75 0.56 7.69 -0.91
N ILE A 76 1.18 8.63 -0.18
CA ILE A 76 1.79 8.37 1.13
C ILE A 76 0.92 8.99 2.23
N PHE A 77 0.43 8.16 3.16
CA PHE A 77 -0.36 8.60 4.32
C PHE A 77 0.47 8.68 5.62
N THR A 78 1.79 8.44 5.55
CA THR A 78 2.67 8.51 6.71
C THR A 78 2.66 9.93 7.29
N ALA A 79 2.14 10.09 8.50
CA ALA A 79 1.99 11.40 9.13
C ALA A 79 3.34 12.01 9.54
N GLY A 80 3.43 13.31 9.24
CA GLY A 80 4.34 14.29 9.80
C GLY A 80 5.39 14.79 8.80
N PRO A 81 5.30 16.08 8.43
CA PRO A 81 6.25 16.69 7.52
C PRO A 81 7.62 16.78 8.18
N HIS A 82 8.68 16.63 7.38
CA HIS A 82 9.98 17.18 7.76
C HIS A 82 9.80 18.69 8.01
N GLN A 83 9.85 19.11 9.27
CA GLN A 83 10.44 20.41 9.60
C GLN A 83 11.95 20.22 9.51
N HIS A 84 12.53 20.47 8.33
CA HIS A 84 13.93 20.88 8.29
C HIS A 84 13.98 22.30 8.86
N ARG A 85 14.50 22.44 10.09
CA ARG A 85 15.07 23.71 10.53
C ARG A 85 16.23 24.01 9.56
N LEU A 86 16.06 25.07 8.77
CA LEU A 86 17.17 25.81 8.17
C LEU A 86 17.95 26.53 9.27
#